data_AF-A0A1F7GVB0-F1
#
_entry.id   AF-A0A1F7GVB0-F1
#
_cell.length_a   1.000
_cell.length_b   1.000
_cell.length_c   1.000
_cell.angle_alpha   90.00
_cell.angle_beta   90.00
_cell.angle_gamma   90.00
#
_symmetry.space_group_name_H-M   'P 1'
#
loop_
_entity.id
_entity.type
_entity.pdbx_description
1 polymer ?
#
loop_
_entity_poly.entity_id
_entity_poly.type
_entity_poly.pdbx_seq_one_letter_code
_entity_poly.pdbx_strand_id
1 'polypeptide(L)' 'MKQAEFVNFNKKIYPKKAIQLSVGSFKHLAKFEIIGKGGYFTVKINKFNAESASIIKDEFSNFVLAMIKEI' A
#
# COMPACT_ATOMS: atom_id res chain seq x y z
N MET A 1 9.01 19.32 1.85
CA MET A 1 7.57 19.01 1.89
C MET A 1 7.39 17.58 2.37
N LYS A 2 6.43 17.28 3.26
CA LYS A 2 6.12 15.89 3.62
C LYS A 2 5.38 15.25 2.43
N GLN A 3 6.10 14.51 1.61
CA GLN A 3 5.55 13.82 0.44
C GLN A 3 4.66 12.66 0.92
N ALA A 4 3.49 12.52 0.30
CA ALA A 4 2.55 11.45 0.57
C ALA A 4 2.25 10.77 -0.76
N GLU A 5 2.39 9.46 -0.80
CA GLU A 5 2.09 8.65 -1.98
C GLU A 5 0.73 7.97 -1.81
N PHE A 6 0.05 7.77 -2.93
CA PHE A 6 -1.26 7.14 -2.97
C PHE A 6 -1.27 5.99 -3.97
N VAL A 7 -1.81 4.85 -3.55
CA VAL A 7 -2.01 3.68 -4.40
C VAL A 7 -3.46 3.24 -4.30
N ASN A 8 -4.09 2.97 -5.44
CA ASN A 8 -5.48 2.54 -5.52
C ASN A 8 -5.56 1.07 -5.96
N PHE A 9 -6.21 0.25 -5.16
CA PHE A 9 -6.43 -1.16 -5.44
C PHE A 9 -7.91 -1.43 -5.71
N ASN A 10 -8.22 -1.99 -6.88
CA ASN A 10 -9.61 -2.28 -7.26
C ASN A 10 -10.16 -3.43 -6.38
N LYS A 11 -11.29 -3.20 -5.70
CA LYS A 11 -11.91 -4.18 -4.79
C LYS A 11 -12.32 -5.49 -5.46
N LYS A 12 -12.49 -5.51 -6.79
CA LYS A 12 -12.81 -6.71 -7.56
C LYS A 12 -11.60 -7.62 -7.77
N ILE A 13 -10.39 -7.06 -7.72
CA ILE A 13 -9.14 -7.77 -8.04
C ILE A 13 -8.33 -8.01 -6.77
N TYR A 14 -8.32 -7.04 -5.86
CA TYR A 14 -7.48 -7.04 -4.67
C TYR A 14 -8.32 -7.27 -3.40
N PRO A 15 -8.18 -8.44 -2.74
CA PRO A 15 -8.81 -8.68 -1.45
C PRO A 15 -8.27 -7.72 -0.39
N LYS A 16 -9.14 -7.22 0.48
CA LYS A 16 -8.74 -6.35 1.60
C LYS A 16 -7.64 -6.98 2.46
N LYS A 17 -7.69 -8.31 2.63
CA LYS A 17 -6.73 -9.09 3.42
C LYS A 17 -5.31 -8.99 2.87
N ALA A 18 -5.10 -9.04 1.55
CA ALA A 18 -3.78 -8.85 0.93
C ALA A 18 -3.20 -7.48 1.33
N ILE A 19 -3.99 -6.43 1.16
CA ILE A 19 -3.59 -5.05 1.48
C ILE A 19 -3.23 -4.91 2.97
N GLN A 20 -4.03 -5.50 3.87
CA GLN A 20 -3.77 -5.45 5.31
C GLN A 20 -2.47 -6.18 5.70
N LEU A 21 -2.21 -7.34 5.09
CA LEU A 21 -0.97 -8.09 5.31
C LEU A 21 0.23 -7.30 4.81
N SER A 22 0.15 -6.73 3.61
CA SER A 22 1.21 -5.88 3.05
C SER A 22 1.47 -4.64 3.90
N VAL A 23 0.44 -3.97 4.40
CA VAL A 23 0.60 -2.86 5.36
C VAL A 23 1.30 -3.33 6.63
N GLY A 24 0.94 -4.51 7.14
CA GLY A 24 1.59 -5.12 8.31
C GLY A 24 3.09 -5.34 8.11
N SER A 25 3.49 -5.81 6.93
CA SER A 25 4.90 -6.03 6.57
C SER A 25 5.67 -4.73 6.40
N PHE A 26 5.06 -3.68 5.85
CA PHE A 26 5.75 -2.42 5.52
C PHE A 26 5.63 -1.33 6.61
N LYS A 27 4.82 -1.52 7.67
CA LYS A 27 4.56 -0.49 8.71
C LYS A 27 5.79 0.10 9.40
N HIS A 28 6.92 -0.59 9.33
CA HIS A 28 8.19 -0.13 9.90
C HIS A 28 8.94 0.87 8.98
N LEU A 29 8.61 0.89 7.68
CA LEU A 29 9.23 1.78 6.68
C LEU A 29 8.46 3.09 6.49
N ALA A 30 7.15 3.06 6.72
CA ALA A 30 6.27 4.22 6.53
C ALA A 30 4.99 4.10 7.34
N LYS A 31 4.26 5.22 7.46
CA LYS A 31 2.90 5.24 7.99
C LYS A 31 1.91 4.98 6.86
N PHE A 32 1.08 3.96 7.02
CA PHE A 32 0.05 3.57 6.06
C PHE A 32 -1.35 3.87 6.60
N GLU A 33 -2.23 4.35 5.74
CA GLU A 33 -3.66 4.56 6.02
C GLU A 33 -4.48 3.94 4.87
N ILE A 34 -5.42 3.04 5.20
CA ILE A 34 -6.31 2.41 4.22
C ILE A 34 -7.66 3.12 4.25
N ILE A 35 -8.03 3.72 3.12
CA ILE A 35 -9.30 4.42 2.92
C ILE A 35 -10.12 3.61 1.92
N GLY A 36 -11.31 3.16 2.33
CA GLY A 36 -12.24 2.48 1.43
C GLY A 36 -13.28 3.45 0.90
N LYS A 37 -13.23 3.81 -0.39
CA LYS A 37 -14.28 4.63 -1.03
C LYS A 37 -14.60 4.10 -2.43
N GLY A 38 -15.89 3.96 -2.73
CA GLY A 38 -16.35 3.41 -4.02
C GLY A 38 -15.80 2.00 -4.28
N GLY A 39 -15.38 1.75 -5.53
CA GLY A 39 -14.82 0.47 -5.99
C GLY A 39 -13.35 0.20 -5.65
N TYR A 40 -12.70 1.04 -4.83
CA TYR A 40 -11.27 0.96 -4.56
C TYR A 40 -10.92 0.97 -3.07
N PHE A 41 -9.82 0.33 -2.72
CA PHE A 41 -9.06 0.57 -1.50
C PHE A 41 -7.91 1.53 -1.84
N THR A 42 -7.94 2.73 -1.29
CA THR A 42 -6.85 3.71 -1.42
C THR A 42 -5.91 3.57 -0.23
N VAL A 43 -4.65 3.24 -0.49
CA VAL A 43 -3.60 3.23 0.52
C VAL A 43 -2.81 4.52 0.41
N LYS A 44 -2.80 5.30 1.50
CA LYS A 44 -1.97 6.49 1.65
C LYS A 44 -0.71 6.11 2.41
N ILE A 45 0.45 6.41 1.83
CA ILE A 45 1.78 6.11 2.36
C ILE A 45 2.45 7.44 2.73
N ASN A 46 2.83 7.60 3.99
CA ASN A 46 3.38 8.85 4.54
C ASN A 46 4.63 8.56 5.40
N LYS A 47 5.39 9.62 5.74
CA LYS A 47 6.51 9.54 6.70
C LYS A 47 7.58 8.49 6.34
N PHE A 48 7.82 8.28 5.05
CA PHE A 48 8.95 7.50 4.56
C PHE A 48 10.21 8.37 4.47
N ASN A 49 11.39 7.75 4.49
CA ASN A 49 12.66 8.43 4.27
C ASN A 49 12.79 8.88 2.80
N ALA A 50 13.64 9.87 2.51
CA ALA A 50 13.80 10.40 1.16
C ALA A 50 14.36 9.37 0.17
N GLU A 51 15.15 8.43 0.66
CA GLU A 51 15.78 7.37 -0.12
C GLU A 51 14.77 6.32 -0.61
N SER A 52 13.78 5.96 0.21
CA SER A 52 12.71 5.02 -0.19
C SER A 52 11.55 5.72 -0.90
N ALA A 53 11.52 7.04 -0.97
CA ALA A 53 10.43 7.81 -1.58
C ALA A 53 10.13 7.37 -3.02
N SER A 54 11.18 7.09 -3.80
CA SER A 54 11.06 6.72 -5.21
C SER A 54 10.61 5.28 -5.44
N ILE A 55 10.84 4.37 -4.49
CA ILE A 55 10.62 2.92 -4.69
C ILE A 55 9.51 2.34 -3.83
N ILE A 56 9.17 2.96 -2.69
CA ILE A 56 8.26 2.37 -1.69
C ILE A 56 6.87 2.09 -2.27
N LYS A 57 6.40 2.95 -3.17
CA LYS A 57 5.11 2.80 -3.83
C LYS A 57 5.08 1.55 -4.73
N ASP A 58 6.13 1.36 -5.51
CA ASP A 58 6.22 0.28 -6.50
C ASP A 58 6.44 -1.05 -5.78
N GLU A 59 7.38 -1.10 -4.83
CA GLU A 59 7.62 -2.29 -4.01
C GLU A 59 6.40 -2.70 -3.19
N PHE A 60 5.70 -1.73 -2.59
CA PHE A 60 4.46 -2.01 -1.88
C PHE A 60 3.38 -2.59 -2.81
N SER A 61 3.24 -2.04 -4.02
CA SER A 61 2.27 -2.50 -5.01
C SER A 61 2.58 -3.92 -5.50
N ASN A 62 3.85 -4.21 -5.77
CA ASN A 62 4.33 -5.55 -6.14
C ASN A 62 4.10 -6.56 -5.02
N PHE A 63 4.38 -6.17 -3.77
CA PHE A 63 4.16 -7.03 -2.62
C PHE A 63 2.66 -7.31 -2.40
N VAL A 64 1.78 -6.31 -2.57
CA VAL A 64 0.32 -6.53 -2.53
C VAL A 64 -0.10 -7.53 -3.61
N LEU A 65 0.43 -7.41 -4.83
CA LEU A 65 0.15 -8.35 -5.92
C LEU A 65 0.61 -9.77 -5.60
N ALA A 66 1.81 -9.93 -5.03
CA ALA A 66 2.31 -11.22 -4.58
C ALA A 66 1.40 -11.82 -3.51
N MET A 67 0.98 -11.02 -2.53
CA MET A 67 0.09 -11.46 -1.46
C MET A 67 -1.25 -11.97 -1.98
N ILE A 68 -1.79 -11.47 -3.11
CA ILE A 68 -3.03 -12.01 -3.69
C ILE A 68 -2.92 -13.51 -3.98
N LYS A 69 -1.72 -14.00 -4.34
CA LYS A 69 -1.51 -15.42 -4.66
C LYS A 69 -1.41 -16.32 -3.43
N GLU A 70 -1.15 -15.73 -2.26
CA GLU A 70 -0.86 -16.44 -1.01
C GLU A 70 -2.08 -16.53 -0.06
N ILE A 71 -3.25 -16.01 -0.46
CA ILE A 71 -4.51 -16.02 0.32
C ILE A 71 -5.65 -16.61 -0.48
#